data_AF-A0A1W6BGY5-F1
#
_entry.id   AF-A0A1W6BGY5-F1
#
_cell.length_a   1.000
_cell.length_b   1.000
_cell.length_c   1.000
_cell.angle_alpha   90.00
_cell.angle_beta   90.00
_cell.angle_gamma   90.00
#
_symmetry.space_group_name_H-M   'P 1'
#
loop_
_entity.id
_entity.type
_entity.pdbx_description
1 polymer ?
#
loop_
_entity_poly.entity_id
_entity_poly.type
_entity_poly.pdbx_seq_one_letter_code
_entity_poly.pdbx_strand_id
1 'polypeptide(L)'
;MTNLVIDAASDKIFFSIIKDSKSYTTEHSNSRENFDKLVKLLNKFLSEKDTNINQIKKIYINRGPGKFSSLRTSISIAKALSLANRIELVGFTSMDIKNINDYKKLIELDNEDKLTKDLINPVYSS
;
A
#
# COMPACT_ATOMS: atom_id res chain seq x y z
N MET A 1 -2.53 3.15 16.45
CA MET A 1 -3.09 3.49 15.12
C MET A 1 -2.79 2.36 14.14
N THR A 2 -3.72 2.02 13.24
CA THR A 2 -3.52 0.95 12.25
C THR A 2 -3.41 1.55 10.86
N ASN A 3 -2.30 1.29 10.19
CA ASN A 3 -2.04 1.73 8.82
C ASN A 3 -1.87 0.53 7.89
N LEU A 4 -2.37 0.64 6.67
CA LEU A 4 -2.20 -0.35 5.61
C LEU A 4 -1.18 0.17 4.61
N VAL A 5 -0.28 -0.69 4.14
CA VAL A 5 0.59 -0.42 3.01
C VAL A 5 0.21 -1.35 1.87
N ILE A 6 0.05 -0.77 0.67
CA ILE A 6 -0.12 -1.50 -0.59
C ILE A 6 1.06 -1.10 -1.48
N ASP A 7 1.90 -2.07 -1.81
CA ASP A 7 3.07 -1.84 -2.67
C ASP A 7 3.11 -2.89 -3.77
N ALA A 8 2.99 -2.44 -5.01
CA ALA A 8 3.03 -3.31 -6.18
C ALA A 8 3.93 -2.76 -7.28
N ALA A 9 4.93 -1.96 -6.89
CA ALA A 9 5.84 -1.31 -7.83
C ALA A 9 6.92 -2.27 -8.37
N SER A 10 7.33 -3.27 -7.58
CA SER A 10 8.38 -4.23 -7.93
C SER A 10 7.85 -5.47 -8.67
N ASP A 11 8.66 -6.51 -8.76
CA ASP A 11 8.31 -7.86 -9.21
C ASP A 11 7.42 -8.64 -8.22
N LYS A 12 7.13 -8.04 -7.05
CA LYS A 12 6.26 -8.55 -6.01
C LYS A 12 5.12 -7.57 -5.71
N ILE A 13 4.13 -8.09 -4.99
CA ILE A 13 3.03 -7.34 -4.39
C ILE A 13 3.16 -7.54 -2.89
N PHE A 14 3.31 -6.47 -2.14
CA PHE A 14 3.36 -6.47 -0.69
C PHE A 14 2.11 -5.83 -0.12
N PHE A 15 1.58 -6.48 0.91
CA PHE A 15 0.65 -5.85 1.84
C PHE A 15 1.30 -5.81 3.21
N SER A 16 1.26 -4.65 3.86
CA SER A 16 1.76 -4.51 5.22
C SER A 16 0.71 -3.86 6.13
N ILE A 17 0.56 -4.36 7.35
CA ILE A 17 -0.22 -3.71 8.40
C ILE A 17 0.77 -3.21 9.43
N ILE A 18 0.74 -1.91 9.72
CA ILE A 18 1.55 -1.28 10.77
C ILE A 18 0.61 -0.91 11.91
N LYS A 19 0.75 -1.59 13.04
CA LYS A 19 0.15 -1.28 14.34
C LYS A 19 1.25 -0.73 15.26
N ASP A 20 0.88 0.07 16.27
CA ASP A 20 1.81 0.83 17.13
C ASP A 20 3.14 0.11 17.45
N SER A 21 3.08 -1.13 17.95
CA SER A 21 4.28 -1.91 18.30
C SER A 21 4.66 -3.00 17.29
N LYS A 22 3.79 -3.33 16.31
CA LYS A 22 3.94 -4.53 15.47
C LYS A 22 3.62 -4.23 14.01
N SER A 23 4.42 -4.78 13.12
CA SER A 23 4.14 -4.78 11.68
C SER A 23 4.03 -6.21 11.18
N TYR A 24 3.14 -6.42 10.22
CA TYR A 24 2.97 -7.69 9.52
C TYR A 24 3.09 -7.41 8.04
N THR A 25 3.84 -8.22 7.30
CA THR A 25 3.98 -8.09 5.85
C THR A 25 3.74 -9.45 5.21
N THR A 26 3.01 -9.46 4.11
CA THR A 26 2.89 -10.63 3.21
C THR A 26 3.37 -10.22 1.82
N GLU A 27 3.80 -11.21 1.03
CA GLU A 27 4.21 -11.01 -0.36
C GLU A 27 3.50 -11.98 -1.31
N HIS A 28 3.29 -11.52 -2.54
CA HIS A 28 2.80 -12.31 -3.67
C HIS A 28 3.60 -11.95 -4.92
N SER A 29 3.64 -12.82 -5.92
CA SER A 29 4.24 -12.46 -7.21
C SER A 29 3.43 -11.37 -7.93
N ASN A 30 4.12 -10.41 -8.56
CA ASN A 30 3.49 -9.37 -9.38
C ASN A 30 3.14 -9.95 -10.76
N SER A 31 2.06 -10.74 -10.78
CA SER A 31 1.56 -11.46 -11.95
C SER A 31 0.11 -11.04 -12.26
N ARG A 32 -0.29 -11.24 -13.52
CA ARG A 32 -1.68 -11.00 -13.95
C ARG A 32 -2.68 -11.74 -13.05
N GLU A 33 -2.41 -13.01 -12.74
CA GLU A 33 -3.28 -13.83 -11.90
C GLU A 33 -3.50 -13.23 -10.50
N ASN A 34 -2.44 -12.72 -9.87
CA ASN A 34 -2.57 -12.11 -8.54
C ASN A 34 -3.25 -10.74 -8.60
N PHE A 35 -3.10 -9.98 -9.69
CA PHE A 35 -3.86 -8.74 -9.89
C PHE A 35 -5.35 -8.98 -10.08
N ASP A 36 -5.74 -10.01 -10.83
CA ASP A 36 -7.15 -10.40 -10.98
C ASP A 36 -7.79 -10.75 -9.63
N LYS A 37 -6.97 -11.16 -8.65
CA LYS A 37 -7.39 -11.55 -7.30
C LYS A 37 -6.93 -10.56 -6.21
N LEU A 38 -6.47 -9.36 -6.56
CA LEU A 38 -5.76 -8.47 -5.61
C LEU A 38 -6.57 -8.16 -4.36
N VAL A 39 -7.85 -7.80 -4.53
CA VAL A 39 -8.77 -7.50 -3.42
C VAL A 39 -9.02 -8.73 -2.56
N LYS A 40 -9.11 -9.92 -3.15
CA LYS A 40 -9.28 -11.18 -2.42
C LYS A 40 -8.04 -11.49 -1.58
N LEU A 41 -6.84 -11.29 -2.14
CA LEU A 41 -5.57 -11.47 -1.41
C LEU A 41 -5.46 -10.47 -0.25
N LEU A 42 -5.79 -9.20 -0.49
CA LEU A 42 -5.82 -8.17 0.55
C LEU A 42 -6.80 -8.52 1.68
N ASN A 43 -8.03 -8.89 1.36
CA ASN A 43 -9.03 -9.27 2.36
C ASN A 43 -8.60 -10.50 3.16
N LYS A 44 -7.99 -11.49 2.52
CA LYS A 44 -7.41 -12.66 3.20
C LYS A 44 -6.34 -12.22 4.19
N PHE A 45 -5.40 -11.37 3.77
CA PHE A 45 -4.34 -10.88 4.64
C PHE A 45 -4.88 -10.08 5.84
N LEU A 46 -5.85 -9.19 5.62
CA LEU A 46 -6.52 -8.44 6.69
C LEU A 46 -7.20 -9.39 7.70
N SER A 47 -7.90 -10.41 7.21
CA SER A 47 -8.55 -11.43 8.06
C SER A 47 -7.54 -12.27 8.85
N GLU A 48 -6.44 -12.70 8.24
CA GLU A 48 -5.39 -13.48 8.92
C GLU A 48 -4.71 -12.70 10.05
N LYS A 49 -4.73 -11.37 9.99
CA LYS A 49 -4.16 -10.47 11.00
C LYS A 49 -5.23 -9.81 11.87
N ASP A 50 -6.44 -10.37 11.88
CA ASP A 50 -7.58 -9.91 12.67
C ASP A 50 -7.73 -8.38 12.61
N THR A 51 -7.75 -7.85 11.38
CA THR A 51 -7.79 -6.42 11.12
C THR A 51 -8.98 -6.12 10.23
N ASN A 52 -9.94 -5.37 10.75
CA ASN A 52 -11.08 -4.89 9.99
C ASN A 52 -10.70 -3.63 9.21
N ILE A 53 -11.19 -3.47 7.98
CA ILE A 53 -10.94 -2.28 7.14
C ILE A 53 -11.31 -0.97 7.86
N ASN A 54 -12.35 -0.97 8.71
CA ASN A 54 -12.80 0.19 9.48
C ASN A 54 -11.82 0.61 10.58
N GLN A 55 -10.89 -0.26 10.97
CA GLN A 55 -9.82 0.05 11.92
C GLN A 55 -8.65 0.76 11.25
N ILE A 56 -8.54 0.70 9.92
CA ILE A 56 -7.45 1.30 9.15
C ILE A 56 -7.70 2.81 9.08
N LYS A 57 -6.70 3.60 9.49
CA LYS A 57 -6.76 5.06 9.48
C LYS A 57 -6.10 5.67 8.26
N LYS A 58 -5.01 5.06 7.81
CA LYS A 58 -4.28 5.48 6.62
C LYS A 58 -3.95 4.30 5.72
N ILE A 59 -4.03 4.52 4.41
CA ILE A 59 -3.49 3.64 3.38
C ILE A 59 -2.28 4.35 2.78
N TYR A 60 -1.10 3.75 2.92
CA TYR A 60 0.09 4.12 2.17
C TYR A 60 0.13 3.32 0.87
N ILE A 61 0.21 4.01 -0.26
CA ILE A 61 0.22 3.39 -1.59
C ILE A 61 1.52 3.74 -2.32
N ASN A 62 2.26 2.72 -2.78
CA ASN A 62 3.43 2.96 -3.61
C ASN A 62 2.99 3.43 -5.00
N ARG A 63 3.41 4.62 -5.40
CA ARG A 63 3.13 5.22 -6.70
C ARG A 63 4.22 4.97 -7.73
N GLY A 64 5.32 4.28 -7.40
CA GLY A 64 6.39 3.90 -8.32
C GLY A 64 7.76 4.56 -8.04
N PRO A 65 8.74 4.42 -8.95
CA PRO A 65 8.65 3.83 -10.30
C PRO A 65 8.23 2.35 -10.33
N GLY A 66 7.47 1.92 -11.33
CA GLY A 66 7.05 0.52 -11.50
C GLY A 66 6.20 0.24 -12.74
N LYS A 67 5.80 -1.03 -12.93
CA LYS A 67 5.03 -1.45 -14.12
C LYS A 67 3.69 -0.71 -14.25
N PHE A 68 3.37 -0.28 -15.48
CA PHE A 68 2.16 0.48 -15.79
C PHE A 68 0.87 -0.15 -15.26
N SER A 69 0.62 -1.41 -15.62
CA SER A 69 -0.60 -2.12 -15.22
C SER A 69 -0.68 -2.32 -13.71
N SER A 70 0.44 -2.64 -13.08
CA SER A 70 0.55 -2.92 -11.65
C SER A 70 0.21 -1.69 -10.82
N LEU A 71 0.85 -0.54 -11.13
CA LEU A 71 0.62 0.71 -10.41
C LEU A 71 -0.78 1.25 -10.61
N ARG A 72 -1.33 1.24 -11.84
CA ARG A 72 -2.69 1.74 -12.06
C ARG A 72 -3.72 0.90 -11.32
N THR A 73 -3.54 -0.42 -11.30
CA THR A 73 -4.48 -1.32 -10.62
C THR A 73 -4.42 -1.15 -9.11
N SER A 74 -3.22 -1.16 -8.51
CA SER A 74 -3.07 -1.01 -7.05
C SER A 74 -3.53 0.37 -6.56
N ILE A 75 -3.19 1.45 -7.27
CA ILE A 75 -3.61 2.82 -6.92
C ILE A 75 -5.14 2.96 -7.05
N SER A 76 -5.75 2.39 -8.09
CA SER A 76 -7.21 2.45 -8.27
C SER A 76 -7.94 1.75 -7.13
N ILE A 77 -7.45 0.57 -6.71
CA ILE A 77 -8.01 -0.16 -5.57
C ILE A 77 -7.81 0.61 -4.27
N ALA A 78 -6.63 1.19 -4.02
CA ALA A 78 -6.37 1.99 -2.83
C ALA A 78 -7.28 3.23 -2.76
N LYS A 79 -7.49 3.93 -3.89
CA LYS A 79 -8.44 5.05 -4.02
C LYS A 79 -9.87 4.61 -3.74
N ALA A 80 -10.31 3.49 -4.29
CA ALA A 80 -11.65 2.95 -4.03
C ALA A 80 -11.86 2.61 -2.55
N LEU A 81 -10.89 1.95 -1.91
CA LEU A 81 -10.94 1.63 -0.48
C LEU A 81 -10.97 2.88 0.40
N SER A 82 -10.13 3.86 0.08
CA SER A 82 -10.08 5.17 0.75
C SER A 82 -11.43 5.87 0.67
N LEU A 83 -11.98 6.02 -0.53
CA LEU A 83 -13.26 6.69 -0.76
C LEU A 83 -14.41 5.98 -0.05
N ALA A 84 -14.51 4.66 -0.20
CA ALA A 84 -15.62 3.87 0.34
C ALA A 84 -15.66 3.85 1.87
N ASN A 85 -14.50 3.89 2.52
CA ASN A 85 -14.37 3.73 3.98
C ASN A 85 -13.94 5.01 4.70
N ARG A 86 -13.81 6.14 3.99
CA ARG A 86 -13.30 7.42 4.52
C ARG A 86 -11.94 7.28 5.19
N ILE A 87 -11.04 6.53 4.56
CA ILE A 87 -9.67 6.29 5.02
C ILE A 87 -8.75 7.28 4.32
N GLU A 88 -7.83 7.90 5.06
CA GLU A 88 -6.83 8.80 4.47
C GLU A 88 -5.88 8.01 3.56
N LEU A 89 -5.56 8.58 2.40
CA LEU A 89 -4.72 7.94 1.38
C LEU A 89 -3.46 8.77 1.17
N VAL A 90 -2.30 8.14 1.31
CA VAL A 90 -1.00 8.80 1.22
C VAL A 90 -0.12 8.04 0.23
N GLY A 91 0.37 8.73 -0.79
CA GLY A 91 1.27 8.18 -1.79
C GLY A 91 2.74 8.29 -1.37
N PHE A 92 3.49 7.21 -1.51
CA PHE A 92 4.95 7.18 -1.38
C PHE A 92 5.58 6.63 -2.66
N THR A 93 6.86 6.87 -2.86
CA THR A 93 7.67 6.36 -3.96
C THR A 93 8.56 5.21 -3.51
N SER A 94 8.99 4.37 -4.44
CA SER A 94 9.95 3.29 -4.15
C SER A 94 11.30 3.81 -3.58
N MET A 95 11.59 5.11 -3.68
CA MET A 95 12.80 5.74 -3.14
C MET A 95 12.66 6.16 -1.67
N ASP A 96 11.43 6.27 -1.16
CA ASP A 96 11.16 6.70 0.23
C ASP A 96 11.50 5.60 1.25
N ILE A 97 11.64 4.35 0.80
CA ILE A 97 11.98 3.19 1.62
C ILE A 97 13.16 2.43 1.00
N LYS A 98 14.06 1.89 1.83
CA LYS A 98 15.21 1.13 1.32
C LYS A 98 14.89 -0.33 1.03
N ASN A 99 13.93 -0.90 1.77
CA ASN A 99 13.47 -2.28 1.60
C ASN A 99 12.11 -2.48 2.31
N ILE A 100 11.51 -3.66 2.15
CA ILE A 100 10.18 -3.99 2.69
C ILE A 100 10.08 -3.99 4.23
N ASN A 101 11.20 -4.07 4.96
CA ASN A 101 11.20 -3.99 6.42
C ASN A 101 11.12 -2.54 6.91
N ASP A 102 11.32 -1.57 6.01
CA ASP A 102 11.33 -0.14 6.34
C ASP A 102 9.96 0.54 6.22
N TYR A 103 8.87 -0.20 5.97
CA TYR A 103 7.52 0.40 5.86
C TYR A 103 7.10 1.21 7.09
N LYS A 104 7.62 0.92 8.29
CA LYS A 104 7.38 1.74 9.49
C LYS A 104 7.86 3.20 9.34
N LYS A 105 8.91 3.45 8.54
CA LYS A 105 9.45 4.79 8.27
C LYS A 105 8.46 5.69 7.54
N LEU A 106 7.46 5.11 6.86
CA LEU A 106 6.41 5.88 6.21
C LEU A 106 5.63 6.75 7.21
N ILE A 107 5.50 6.32 8.47
CA ILE A 107 4.85 7.12 9.52
C ILE A 107 5.69 8.37 9.84
N GLU A 108 7.01 8.22 9.95
CA GLU A 108 7.92 9.34 10.19
C GLU A 108 7.88 10.33 9.02
N LEU A 109 7.99 9.83 7.78
CA LEU A 109 7.94 10.66 6.57
C LEU A 109 6.59 11.37 6.39
N ASP A 110 5.48 10.72 6.74
CA ASP A 110 4.13 11.30 6.69
C ASP A 110 3.96 12.44 7.71
N ASN A 111 4.47 12.24 8.93
CA ASN A 111 4.47 13.25 9.98
C ASN A 111 5.33 14.46 9.63
N GLU A 112 6.40 14.26 8.86
CA GLU A 112 7.27 15.32 8.34
C GLU A 112 6.73 15.97 7.04
N ASP A 113 5.53 15.57 6.59
CA ASP A 113 4.86 16.04 5.37
C ASP A 113 5.69 15.83 4.09
N LYS A 114 6.51 14.77 4.06
CA LYS A 114 7.39 14.41 2.94
C LYS A 114 6.73 13.49 1.91
N LEU A 115 5.51 13.02 2.17
CA LEU A 115 4.76 12.10 1.31
C LEU A 115 3.66 12.83 0.53
N THR A 116 3.19 12.21 -0.55
CA THR A 116 2.18 12.81 -1.44
C THR A 116 0.76 12.59 -0.92
N LYS A 117 0.08 13.65 -0.49
CA LYS A 117 -1.31 13.60 0.01
C LYS A 117 -2.36 14.06 -1.01
N ASP A 118 -1.93 14.79 -2.04
CA ASP A 118 -2.80 15.31 -3.09
C ASP A 118 -3.08 14.25 -4.18
N LEU A 119 -2.97 14.65 -5.45
CA LEU A 119 -3.19 13.76 -6.59
C LEU A 119 -2.08 12.70 -6.67
N ILE A 120 -2.38 11.49 -6.19
CA ILE A 120 -1.50 10.33 -6.31
C ILE A 120 -1.51 9.84 -7.76
N ASN A 121 -0.48 10.26 -8.50
CA ASN A 121 -0.18 9.86 -9.87
C ASN A 121 0.88 8.77 -9.91
N PRO A 122 0.70 7.72 -10.74
CA PRO A 122 1.72 6.70 -10.92
C PRO A 122 2.95 7.26 -11.64
N VAL A 123 4.12 6.79 -11.22
CA VAL A 123 5.41 6.97 -11.87
C VAL A 123 5.77 5.63 -12.49
N TYR A 124 5.82 5.55 -13.82
CA TYR A 124 6.12 4.29 -14.48
C TYR A 124 7.63 4.06 -14.57
N SER A 125 8.05 2.81 -14.46
CA SER A 125 9.37 2.39 -14.93
C SER A 125 9.35 2.31 -16.46
N SER A 126 10.45 2.69 -17.10
CA SER A 126 10.68 2.59 -18.55
C SER A 126 10.34 1.21 -19.11
#